data_AF-A0A2X1MXY4-F1
#
_entry.id   AF-A0A2X1MXY4-F1
#
_cell.length_a   1.000
_cell.length_b   1.000
_cell.length_c   1.000
_cell.angle_alpha   90.00
_cell.angle_beta   90.00
_cell.angle_gamma   90.00
#
_symmetry.space_group_name_H-M   'P 1'
#
loop_
_entity.id
_entity.type
_entity.pdbx_description
1 polymer ?
#
loop_
_entity_poly.entity_id
_entity_poly.type
_entity_poly.pdbx_seq_one_letter_code
_entity_poly.pdbx_strand_id
1 'polypeptide(L)'
;MASQNAPGIAAMKAAGYSAPVSPLIVFTGLLALVFSPFGVYSVGIAAITAAICQSPEAHPDKDQRWLAAAVAGIFYLLAGLFGSAITGMMAALPVSWIQMLAGLALLSTIGGSLYQALHNERERDAAVVAFLVTASGLTLVGIGSAFWGLIAGAFVTWC
;
A
#
# COMPACT_ATOMS: atom_id res chain seq x y z
N MET A 1 -10.11 0.90 -2.47
CA MET A 1 -9.89 -0.54 -2.76
C MET A 1 -8.76 -0.76 -3.76
N ALA A 2 -8.92 -0.35 -5.03
CA ALA A 2 -7.92 -0.63 -6.08
C ALA A 2 -6.51 -0.09 -5.76
N SER A 3 -6.43 1.10 -5.15
CA SER A 3 -5.17 1.77 -4.81
C SER A 3 -4.26 0.99 -3.87
N GLN A 4 -4.80 0.13 -3.00
CA GLN A 4 -4.00 -0.65 -2.04
C GLN A 4 -3.90 -2.12 -2.44
N ASN A 5 -4.95 -2.68 -3.05
CA ASN A 5 -4.94 -4.07 -3.48
C ASN A 5 -3.92 -4.32 -4.61
N ALA A 6 -3.83 -3.43 -5.61
CA ALA A 6 -2.89 -3.62 -6.71
C ALA A 6 -1.42 -3.55 -6.25
N PRO A 7 -0.97 -2.52 -5.50
CA PRO A 7 0.37 -2.49 -4.94
C PRO A 7 0.64 -3.63 -3.94
N GLY A 8 -0.36 -4.01 -3.14
CA GLY A 8 -0.23 -5.13 -2.21
C GLY A 8 0.02 -6.46 -2.91
N ILE A 9 -0.69 -6.73 -4.00
CA ILE A 9 -0.48 -7.92 -4.84
C ILE A 9 0.88 -7.86 -5.54
N ALA A 10 1.26 -6.70 -6.07
CA ALA A 10 2.57 -6.51 -6.70
C ALA A 10 3.71 -6.76 -5.70
N ALA A 11 3.59 -6.25 -4.46
CA ALA A 11 4.55 -6.47 -3.38
C ALA A 11 4.61 -7.95 -2.97
N MET A 12 3.48 -8.66 -2.87
CA MET A 12 3.47 -10.10 -2.61
C MET A 12 4.19 -10.88 -3.70
N LYS A 13 3.94 -10.54 -4.97
CA LYS A 13 4.61 -11.18 -6.10
C LYS A 13 6.11 -10.87 -6.11
N ALA A 14 6.52 -9.65 -5.74
CA ALA A 14 7.91 -9.24 -5.59
C ALA A 14 8.65 -10.02 -4.50
N ALA A 15 7.98 -10.26 -3.37
CA ALA A 15 8.47 -11.12 -2.29
C ALA A 15 8.43 -12.63 -2.67
N GLY A 16 7.97 -12.96 -3.88
CA GLY A 16 7.88 -14.30 -4.43
C GLY A 16 6.72 -15.13 -3.90
N TYR A 17 5.67 -14.52 -3.37
CA TYR A 17 4.44 -15.20 -2.99
C TYR A 17 3.46 -15.22 -4.17
N SER A 18 3.03 -16.41 -4.58
CA SER A 18 1.98 -16.60 -5.60
C SER A 18 0.61 -16.71 -4.94
N ALA A 19 0.03 -15.56 -4.58
CA ALA A 19 -1.30 -15.53 -3.96
C ALA A 19 -2.42 -15.47 -5.03
N PRO A 20 -3.50 -16.25 -4.90
CA PRO A 20 -4.61 -16.21 -5.85
C PRO A 20 -5.43 -14.93 -5.64
N VAL A 21 -5.35 -14.02 -6.61
CA VAL A 21 -5.94 -12.66 -6.51
C VAL A 21 -7.46 -12.68 -6.36
N SER A 22 -8.18 -13.48 -7.17
CA SER A 22 -9.65 -13.53 -7.12
C SER A 22 -10.18 -13.95 -5.74
N PRO A 23 -9.72 -15.08 -5.13
CA PRO A 23 -10.11 -15.44 -3.77
C PRO A 23 -9.82 -14.36 -2.73
N LEU A 24 -8.66 -13.69 -2.79
CA LEU A 24 -8.32 -12.62 -1.85
C LEU A 24 -9.28 -11.42 -1.94
N ILE A 25 -9.62 -11.01 -3.15
CA ILE A 25 -10.55 -9.90 -3.38
C ILE A 25 -11.96 -10.28 -2.91
N VAL A 26 -12.41 -11.50 -3.22
CA VAL A 26 -13.73 -11.98 -2.77
C VAL A 26 -13.79 -12.03 -1.24
N PHE A 27 -12.76 -12.56 -0.59
CA PHE A 27 -12.73 -12.67 0.87
C PHE A 27 -12.72 -11.30 1.56
N THR A 28 -11.89 -10.38 1.10
CA THR A 28 -11.85 -9.01 1.65
C THR A 28 -13.16 -8.25 1.40
N GLY A 29 -13.79 -8.44 0.23
CA GLY A 29 -15.12 -7.89 -0.06
C GLY A 29 -16.22 -8.45 0.83
N LEU A 30 -16.22 -9.77 1.08
CA LEU A 30 -17.16 -10.41 2.00
C LEU A 30 -16.98 -9.91 3.43
N LEU A 31 -15.74 -9.77 3.90
CA LEU A 31 -15.46 -9.19 5.22
C LEU A 31 -15.97 -7.76 5.31
N ALA A 32 -15.72 -6.92 4.29
CA ALA A 32 -16.26 -5.56 4.26
C ALA A 32 -17.79 -5.54 4.33
N LEU A 33 -18.47 -6.46 3.62
CA LEU A 33 -19.92 -6.57 3.65
C LEU A 33 -20.45 -7.00 5.02
N VAL A 34 -19.83 -8.01 5.63
CA VAL A 34 -20.20 -8.51 6.98
C VAL A 34 -19.97 -7.45 8.05
N PHE A 35 -18.90 -6.68 7.95
CA PHE A 35 -18.56 -5.65 8.93
C PHE A 35 -19.15 -4.27 8.62
N SER A 36 -19.81 -4.09 7.47
CA SER A 36 -20.44 -2.82 7.09
C SER A 36 -21.45 -2.28 8.13
N PRO A 37 -22.32 -3.12 8.75
CA PRO A 37 -23.22 -2.66 9.81
C PRO A 37 -22.50 -2.12 11.05
N PHE A 38 -21.23 -2.49 11.24
CA PHE A 38 -20.40 -2.04 12.36
C PHE A 38 -19.58 -0.78 12.00
N GLY A 39 -19.86 -0.13 10.87
CA GLY A 39 -19.19 1.09 10.43
C GLY A 39 -17.93 0.85 9.60
N VAL A 40 -17.62 -0.39 9.22
CA VAL A 40 -16.50 -0.69 8.32
C VAL A 40 -16.87 -0.32 6.89
N TYR A 41 -16.20 0.68 6.33
CA TYR A 41 -16.45 1.14 4.96
C TYR A 41 -15.60 0.39 3.91
N SER A 42 -14.49 -0.24 4.32
CA SER A 42 -13.54 -0.87 3.41
C SER A 42 -12.62 -1.86 4.14
N VAL A 43 -12.43 -3.05 3.57
CA VAL A 43 -11.41 -4.05 3.94
C VAL A 43 -10.62 -4.41 2.69
N GLY A 44 -9.29 -4.43 2.79
CA GLY A 44 -8.41 -4.74 1.67
C GLY A 44 -6.99 -5.05 2.12
N ILE A 45 -6.09 -5.25 1.15
CA ILE A 45 -4.68 -5.53 1.43
C ILE A 45 -4.01 -4.24 1.90
N ALA A 46 -3.42 -4.26 3.09
CA ALA A 46 -2.59 -3.17 3.58
C ALA A 46 -1.19 -3.25 2.93
N ALA A 47 -1.03 -2.71 1.72
CA ALA A 47 0.19 -2.89 0.91
C ALA A 47 1.51 -2.59 1.66
N ILE A 48 1.54 -1.51 2.43
CA ILE A 48 2.73 -1.09 3.20
C ILE A 48 3.04 -2.09 4.32
N THR A 49 2.06 -2.35 5.18
CA THR A 49 2.20 -3.34 6.26
C THR A 49 2.56 -4.71 5.70
N ALA A 50 1.93 -5.11 4.59
CA ALA A 50 2.21 -6.36 3.91
C ALA A 50 3.67 -6.42 3.44
N ALA A 51 4.20 -5.35 2.84
CA ALA A 51 5.60 -5.29 2.42
C ALA A 51 6.56 -5.43 3.62
N ILE A 52 6.26 -4.77 4.75
CA ILE A 52 7.04 -4.87 5.98
C ILE A 52 7.00 -6.31 6.53
N CYS A 53 5.83 -6.91 6.68
CA CYS A 53 5.68 -8.27 7.22
C CYS A 53 6.31 -9.34 6.31
N GLN A 54 6.45 -9.07 5.01
CA GLN A 54 7.06 -9.99 4.05
C GLN A 54 8.58 -9.80 3.91
N SER A 55 9.16 -8.79 4.55
CA SER A 55 10.60 -8.53 4.56
C SER A 55 11.38 -9.73 5.12
N PRO A 56 12.59 -10.02 4.60
CA PRO A 56 13.50 -10.99 5.21
C PRO A 56 13.83 -10.71 6.68
N GLU A 57 13.69 -9.46 7.12
CA GLU A 57 13.90 -9.07 8.52
C GLU A 57 12.79 -9.58 9.46
N ALA A 58 11.59 -9.84 8.94
CA ALA A 58 10.46 -10.30 9.75
C ALA A 58 10.63 -11.75 10.22
N HIS A 59 11.17 -12.61 9.34
CA HIS A 59 11.56 -13.97 9.67
C HIS A 59 12.49 -14.54 8.58
N PRO A 60 13.55 -15.28 8.93
CA PRO A 60 14.46 -15.89 7.95
C PRO A 60 13.74 -16.90 7.05
N ASP A 61 12.89 -17.74 7.65
CA ASP A 61 12.00 -18.65 6.91
C ASP A 61 10.81 -17.89 6.32
N LYS A 62 10.67 -17.98 4.99
CA LYS A 62 9.63 -17.32 4.20
C LYS A 62 8.23 -17.83 4.55
N ASP A 63 8.09 -19.10 4.91
CA ASP A 63 6.78 -19.71 5.19
C ASP A 63 6.27 -19.39 6.61
N GLN A 64 7.09 -18.72 7.42
CA GLN A 64 6.72 -18.28 8.77
C GLN A 64 6.50 -16.77 8.89
N ARG A 65 6.72 -16.00 7.81
CA ARG A 65 6.54 -14.53 7.82
C ARG A 65 5.10 -14.08 8.07
N TRP A 66 4.12 -14.95 7.86
CA TRP A 66 2.72 -14.67 8.21
C TRP A 66 2.53 -14.39 9.72
N LEU A 67 3.43 -14.91 10.58
CA LEU A 67 3.38 -14.64 12.01
C LEU A 67 3.52 -13.14 12.30
N ALA A 68 4.39 -12.44 11.56
CA ALA A 68 4.54 -10.99 11.69
C ALA A 68 3.23 -10.25 11.34
N ALA A 69 2.53 -10.71 10.30
CA ALA A 69 1.22 -10.16 9.93
C ALA A 69 0.14 -10.48 10.99
N ALA A 70 0.15 -11.67 11.57
CA ALA A 70 -0.78 -12.06 12.64
C ALA A 70 -0.58 -11.21 13.90
N VAL A 71 0.67 -11.04 14.33
CA VAL A 71 1.03 -10.20 15.47
C VAL A 71 0.67 -8.73 15.22
N ALA A 72 0.99 -8.21 14.03
CA ALA A 72 0.57 -6.86 13.62
C ALA A 72 -0.96 -6.70 13.68
N GLY A 73 -1.71 -7.71 13.23
CA GLY A 73 -3.17 -7.74 13.34
C GLY A 73 -3.67 -7.65 14.78
N ILE A 74 -3.07 -8.39 15.71
CA ILE A 74 -3.41 -8.32 17.14
C ILE A 74 -3.15 -6.89 17.67
N PHE A 75 -2.01 -6.30 17.36
CA PHE A 75 -1.71 -4.92 17.77
C PHE A 75 -2.67 -3.90 17.16
N TYR A 76 -3.12 -4.09 15.92
CA TYR A 76 -4.14 -3.23 15.31
C TYR A 76 -5.51 -3.39 15.97
N LEU A 77 -5.90 -4.59 16.39
CA LEU A 77 -7.13 -4.79 17.17
C LEU A 77 -7.06 -4.10 18.53
N LEU A 78 -5.92 -4.21 19.22
CA LEU A 78 -5.68 -3.49 20.47
C LEU A 78 -5.73 -1.98 20.26
N ALA A 79 -5.04 -1.46 19.23
CA ALA A 79 -5.10 -0.04 18.87
C ALA A 79 -6.54 0.40 18.53
N GLY A 80 -7.31 -0.44 17.84
CA GLY A 80 -8.72 -0.21 17.53
C GLY A 80 -9.59 -0.06 18.79
N LEU A 81 -9.33 -0.87 19.83
CA LEU A 81 -10.01 -0.75 21.13
C LEU A 81 -9.75 0.62 21.79
N PHE A 82 -8.54 1.15 21.63
CA PHE A 82 -8.16 2.50 22.09
C PHE A 82 -8.37 3.59 21.03
N GLY A 83 -9.17 3.33 19.98
CA GLY A 83 -9.31 4.22 18.83
C GLY A 83 -9.76 5.64 19.19
N SER A 84 -10.62 5.80 20.19
CA SER A 84 -11.05 7.12 20.68
C SER A 84 -9.91 7.90 21.34
N ALA A 85 -9.08 7.24 22.15
CA ALA A 85 -7.91 7.84 22.77
C ALA A 85 -6.85 8.23 21.72
N ILE A 86 -6.61 7.36 20.73
CA ILE A 86 -5.68 7.63 19.62
C ILE A 86 -6.17 8.84 18.81
N THR A 87 -7.46 8.87 18.47
CA THR A 87 -8.05 9.99 17.72
C THR A 87 -7.99 11.30 18.51
N GLY A 88 -8.24 11.25 19.82
CA GLY A 88 -8.08 12.41 20.71
C GLY A 88 -6.64 12.92 20.78
N MET A 89 -5.65 12.02 20.82
CA MET A 89 -4.24 12.39 20.80
C MET A 89 -3.82 12.99 19.45
N MET A 90 -4.30 12.43 18.33
CA MET A 90 -4.09 12.98 17.00
C MET A 90 -4.68 14.39 16.85
N ALA A 91 -5.86 14.64 17.43
CA ALA A 91 -6.49 15.96 17.42
C ALA A 91 -5.74 17.02 18.25
N ALA A 92 -4.94 16.60 19.22
CA ALA A 92 -4.09 17.48 20.02
C ALA A 92 -2.76 17.86 19.33
N LEU A 93 -2.37 17.13 18.28
CA LEU A 93 -1.13 17.38 17.55
C LEU A 93 -1.33 18.41 16.43
N PRO A 94 -0.36 19.32 16.19
CA PRO A 94 -0.42 20.19 15.02
C PRO A 94 -0.33 19.36 13.73
N VAL A 95 -1.07 19.77 12.70
CA VAL A 95 -1.16 19.07 11.41
C VAL A 95 0.21 18.82 10.78
N SER A 96 1.17 19.74 10.95
CA SER A 96 2.54 19.61 10.44
C SER A 96 3.29 18.41 11.02
N TRP A 97 3.07 18.07 12.28
CA TRP A 97 3.71 16.90 12.92
C TRP A 97 3.15 15.59 12.38
N ILE A 98 1.84 15.55 12.15
CA ILE A 98 1.17 14.38 11.55
C ILE A 98 1.69 14.15 10.13
N GLN A 99 1.79 15.23 9.33
CA GLN A 99 2.34 15.16 7.97
C GLN A 99 3.81 14.71 7.95
N MET A 100 4.63 15.20 8.88
CA MET A 100 6.03 14.79 9.01
C MET A 100 6.14 13.29 9.33
N LEU A 101 5.39 12.81 10.33
CA LEU A 101 5.38 11.39 10.71
C LEU A 101 4.88 10.50 9.56
N ALA A 102 3.82 10.92 8.87
CA ALA A 102 3.32 10.21 7.70
C ALA A 102 4.38 10.14 6.58
N GLY A 103 5.06 11.25 6.29
CA GLY A 103 6.15 11.29 5.30
C GLY A 103 7.31 10.37 5.66
N LEU A 104 7.76 10.40 6.92
CA LEU A 104 8.85 9.54 7.42
C LEU A 104 8.47 8.05 7.35
N ALA A 105 7.23 7.70 7.71
CA ALA A 105 6.72 6.33 7.62
C ALA A 105 6.66 5.82 6.16
N LEU A 106 6.48 6.71 5.19
CA LEU A 106 6.40 6.37 3.77
C LEU A 106 7.77 6.30 3.08
N LEU A 107 8.84 6.89 3.64
CA LEU A 107 10.17 6.94 3.01
C LEU A 107 10.69 5.55 2.62
N SER A 108 10.60 4.57 3.54
CA SER A 108 11.06 3.20 3.30
C SER A 108 10.26 2.51 2.19
N THR A 109 8.94 2.72 2.17
CA THR A 109 8.05 2.16 1.16
C THR A 109 8.33 2.76 -0.22
N ILE A 110 8.51 4.08 -0.29
CA ILE A 110 8.84 4.78 -1.55
C ILE A 110 10.18 4.26 -2.07
N GLY A 111 11.19 4.16 -1.21
CA GLY A 111 12.52 3.64 -1.57
C GLY A 111 12.45 2.21 -2.13
N GLY A 112 11.75 1.30 -1.44
CA GLY A 112 11.58 -0.08 -1.89
C GLY A 112 10.81 -0.19 -3.21
N SER A 113 9.71 0.57 -3.35
CA SER A 113 8.89 0.58 -4.56
C SER A 113 9.64 1.14 -5.76
N LEU A 114 10.44 2.19 -5.56
CA LEU A 114 11.24 2.80 -6.62
C LEU A 114 12.41 1.89 -7.03
N TYR A 115 13.09 1.28 -6.07
CA TYR A 115 14.13 0.27 -6.34
C TYR A 115 13.58 -0.86 -7.22
N GLN A 116 12.40 -1.39 -6.88
CA GLN A 116 11.76 -2.44 -7.64
C GLN A 116 11.32 -1.97 -9.03
N ALA A 117 10.72 -0.78 -9.14
CA ALA A 117 10.23 -0.24 -10.40
C ALA A 117 11.36 0.03 -11.42
N LEU A 118 12.55 0.42 -10.93
CA LEU A 118 13.71 0.74 -11.77
C LEU A 118 14.65 -0.45 -12.00
N HIS A 119 14.28 -1.65 -11.53
CA HIS A 119 15.10 -2.86 -11.61
C HIS A 119 15.20 -3.41 -13.03
N ASN A 120 14.12 -3.35 -13.81
CA ASN A 120 14.10 -3.83 -15.19
C ASN A 120 14.56 -2.69 -16.13
N GLU A 121 15.72 -2.89 -16.78
CA GLU A 121 16.31 -1.87 -17.66
C GLU A 121 15.39 -1.46 -18.81
N ARG A 122 14.60 -2.39 -19.36
CA ARG A 122 13.69 -2.12 -20.49
C ARG A 122 12.50 -1.24 -20.12
N GLU A 123 12.08 -1.26 -18.85
CA GLU A 123 10.89 -0.55 -18.37
C GLU A 123 11.25 0.68 -17.53
N ARG A 124 12.54 0.95 -17.34
CA ARG A 124 13.04 2.00 -16.46
C ARG A 124 12.53 3.38 -16.86
N ASP A 125 12.61 3.73 -18.13
CA ASP A 125 12.17 5.04 -18.62
C ASP A 125 10.66 5.22 -18.42
N ALA A 126 9.88 4.17 -18.69
CA ALA A 126 8.44 4.16 -18.43
C ALA A 126 8.10 4.33 -16.94
N ALA A 127 8.84 3.65 -16.05
CA ALA A 127 8.67 3.77 -14.61
C ALA A 127 8.98 5.18 -14.10
N VAL A 128 10.05 5.81 -14.61
CA VAL A 128 10.41 7.20 -14.27
C VAL A 128 9.33 8.17 -14.75
N VAL A 129 8.85 8.03 -16.00
CA VAL A 129 7.79 8.88 -16.54
C VAL A 129 6.50 8.73 -15.73
N ALA A 130 6.09 7.50 -15.42
CA ALA A 130 4.91 7.24 -14.60
C ALA A 130 5.01 7.90 -13.22
N PHE A 131 6.19 7.79 -12.57
CA PHE A 131 6.45 8.39 -11.27
C PHE A 131 6.41 9.92 -11.33
N LEU A 132 7.13 10.54 -12.27
CA LEU A 132 7.20 12.00 -12.39
C LEU A 132 5.84 12.62 -12.72
N VAL A 133 5.08 12.01 -13.63
CA VAL A 133 3.71 12.47 -13.95
C VAL A 133 2.81 12.33 -12.73
N THR A 134 2.88 11.21 -12.00
CA THR A 134 2.09 11.03 -10.76
C THR A 134 2.47 12.05 -9.69
N ALA A 135 3.78 12.29 -9.48
CA ALA A 135 4.31 13.21 -8.48
C ALA A 135 4.04 14.68 -8.80
N SER A 136 3.79 15.03 -10.07
CA SER A 136 3.54 16.41 -10.50
C SER A 136 2.27 17.05 -9.90
N GLY A 137 1.33 16.25 -9.40
CA GLY A 137 0.02 16.73 -8.92
C GLY A 137 -0.90 17.25 -10.03
N LEU A 138 -0.53 17.04 -11.30
CA LEU A 138 -1.27 17.48 -12.47
C LEU A 138 -2.68 16.88 -12.52
N THR A 139 -3.68 17.73 -12.72
CA THR A 139 -5.08 17.33 -12.90
C THR A 139 -5.54 17.79 -14.27
N LEU A 140 -5.81 16.84 -15.17
CA LEU A 140 -6.32 17.11 -16.52
C LEU A 140 -7.74 16.55 -16.64
N VAL A 141 -8.64 17.34 -17.20
CA VAL A 141 -10.05 16.92 -17.45
C VAL A 141 -10.75 16.44 -16.16
N GLY A 142 -10.37 16.99 -15.01
CA GLY A 142 -10.90 16.58 -13.69
C GLY A 142 -10.37 15.24 -13.16
N ILE A 143 -9.44 14.60 -13.87
CA ILE A 143 -8.80 13.35 -13.46
C ILE A 143 -7.40 13.64 -12.90
N GLY A 144 -7.12 13.11 -11.71
CA GLY A 144 -5.85 13.33 -11.01
C GLY A 144 -4.63 12.66 -11.65
N SER A 145 -3.44 13.07 -11.21
CA SER A 145 -2.15 12.71 -11.80
C SER A 145 -1.84 11.22 -11.82
N ALA A 146 -2.32 10.45 -10.85
CA ALA A 146 -2.08 9.01 -10.77
C ALA A 146 -2.60 8.24 -11.99
N PHE A 147 -3.75 8.66 -12.55
CA PHE A 147 -4.29 8.07 -13.77
C PHE A 147 -3.40 8.40 -14.98
N TRP A 148 -3.04 9.68 -15.12
CA TRP A 148 -2.21 10.15 -16.23
C TRP A 148 -0.80 9.57 -16.18
N GLY A 149 -0.25 9.33 -14.99
CA GLY A 149 1.03 8.65 -14.81
C GLY A 149 1.00 7.22 -15.32
N LEU A 150 -0.08 6.47 -15.04
CA LEU A 150 -0.25 5.13 -15.60
C LEU A 150 -0.34 5.15 -17.12
N ILE A 151 -1.11 6.08 -17.70
CA ILE A 151 -1.25 6.20 -19.16
C ILE A 151 0.09 6.57 -19.82
N ALA A 152 0.80 7.56 -19.27
CA ALA A 152 2.09 8.00 -19.81
C ALA A 152 3.15 6.90 -19.69
N GLY A 153 3.24 6.22 -18.54
CA GLY A 153 4.14 5.09 -18.35
C GLY A 153 3.81 3.93 -19.30
N ALA A 154 2.54 3.58 -19.45
CA ALA A 154 2.11 2.58 -20.40
C ALA A 154 2.50 2.98 -21.83
N PHE A 155 2.23 4.21 -22.26
CA PHE A 155 2.61 4.66 -23.60
C PHE A 155 4.12 4.52 -23.86
N VAL A 156 4.96 4.92 -22.90
CA VAL A 156 6.42 4.80 -23.02
C VAL A 156 6.89 3.36 -23.02
N THR A 157 6.22 2.45 -22.31
CA THR A 157 6.57 1.02 -22.31
C THR A 157 6.36 0.37 -23.69
N TRP A 158 5.49 0.94 -24.51
CA TRP A 158 5.15 0.42 -25.84
C TRP A 158 5.97 1.05 -26.98
N CYS A 159 6.80 2.05 -26.67
CA CYS A 159 7.71 2.70 -27.62
C CYS A 159 9.09 2.05 -27.58
#